data_AF-A0A316VPG0-F1
#
_entry.id   AF-A0A316VPG0-F1
#
_cell.length_a   1.000
_cell.length_b   1.000
_cell.length_c   1.000
_cell.angle_alpha   90.00
_cell.angle_beta   90.00
_cell.angle_gamma   90.00
#
_symmetry.space_group_name_H-M   'P 1'
#
loop_
_entity.id
_entity.type
_entity.pdbx_description
1 polymer ?
#
loop_
_entity_poly.entity_id
_entity_poly.type
_entity_poly.pdbx_seq_one_letter_code
_entity_poly.pdbx_strand_id
1 'polypeptide(L)' 'HLGGHKFSGNVIIYFPNGAGVWYGRIDPTTLKDARLVFEETIERGNVVGRFLRGGMNLVR' A
#
# COMPACT_ATOMS: atom_id res chain seq x y z
N HIS A 1 14.97 6.55 0.29
CA HIS A 1 14.15 5.99 1.38
C HIS A 1 12.92 6.86 1.61
N LEU A 2 11.74 6.42 1.18
CA LEU A 2 10.51 7.18 1.43
C LEU A 2 10.10 7.02 2.90
N GLY A 3 10.27 8.08 3.71
CA GLY A 3 9.94 8.09 5.14
C GLY A 3 10.91 7.37 6.08
N GLY A 4 12.14 7.07 5.63
CA GLY A 4 13.17 6.45 6.45
C GLY A 4 12.93 4.96 6.76
N HIS A 5 13.79 4.38 7.61
CA HIS A 5 13.79 2.94 7.92
C HIS A 5 12.61 2.52 8.80
N LYS A 6 11.92 3.47 9.44
CA LYS A 6 10.68 3.25 10.21
C LYS A 6 9.60 2.52 9.39
N PHE A 7 9.67 2.63 8.07
CA PHE A 7 8.67 2.10 7.15
C PHE A 7 9.27 1.25 6.01
N SER A 8 10.42 0.61 6.24
CA SER A 8 11.02 -0.32 5.27
C SER A 8 10.00 -1.35 4.76
N GLY A 9 10.15 -1.78 3.51
CA GLY A 9 9.10 -2.50 2.79
C GLY A 9 8.00 -1.56 2.29
N ASN A 10 8.38 -0.56 1.48
CA ASN A 10 7.44 0.42 0.92
C ASN A 10 6.79 -0.13 -0.34
N VAL A 11 5.47 0.06 -0.47
CA VAL A 11 4.71 -0.22 -1.68
C VAL A 11 3.88 1.03 -2.01
N ILE A 12 4.05 1.58 -3.22
CA ILE A 12 3.36 2.78 -3.68
C ILE A 12 2.59 2.42 -4.94
N ILE A 13 1.27 2.62 -4.91
CA ILE A 13 0.37 2.27 -6.01
C ILE A 13 -0.32 3.55 -6.46
N TYR A 14 -0.28 3.81 -7.76
CA TYR A 14 -1.02 4.88 -8.42
C TYR A 14 -2.05 4.28 -9.37
N PHE A 15 -3.25 4.84 -9.37
CA PHE A 15 -4.37 4.41 -10.17
C PHE A 15 -4.70 5.44 -11.27
N PRO A 16 -5.24 5.01 -12.42
CA PRO A 16 -5.62 5.94 -13.51
C PRO A 16 -6.65 7.00 -13.13
N ASN A 17 -7.46 6.76 -12.10
CA ASN A 17 -8.43 7.72 -11.56
C ASN A 17 -7.77 8.84 -10.72
N GLY A 18 -6.44 8.89 -10.66
CA GLY A 18 -5.69 9.87 -9.86
C GLY A 18 -5.58 9.50 -8.39
N ALA A 19 -6.09 8.36 -7.95
CA ALA A 19 -5.87 7.87 -6.59
C ALA A 19 -4.45 7.31 -6.44
N GLY A 20 -3.90 7.46 -5.24
CA GLY A 20 -2.62 6.88 -4.88
C GLY A 20 -2.61 6.44 -3.42
N VAL A 21 -2.01 5.29 -3.15
CA VAL A 21 -1.88 4.74 -1.80
C VAL A 21 -0.45 4.35 -1.52
N TRP A 22 0.00 4.67 -0.31
CA TRP A 22 1.35 4.42 0.15
C TRP A 22 1.32 3.50 1.36
N TYR A 23 1.92 2.34 1.19
CA TYR A 23 2.10 1.33 2.23
C TYR A 23 3.56 1.27 2.68
N GLY A 24 3.76 0.88 3.93
CA GLY A 24 5.07 0.53 4.45
C GLY A 24 4.97 -0.62 5.44
N ARG A 25 6.12 -1.18 5.82
CA ARG A 25 6.21 -2.38 6.70
C ARG A 25 5.63 -3.63 6.04
N ILE A 26 5.65 -3.70 4.72
CA ILE A 26 5.33 -4.92 3.97
C ILE A 26 6.51 -5.88 4.09
N ASP A 27 6.26 -7.10 4.58
CA ASP A 27 7.27 -8.15 4.61
C ASP A 27 7.54 -8.69 3.20
N PRO A 28 8.76 -8.52 2.64
CA PRO A 28 9.09 -9.02 1.32
C PRO A 28 9.36 -10.53 1.30
N THR A 29 9.49 -11.19 2.46
CA THR A 29 10.00 -12.57 2.55
C THR A 29 8.92 -13.64 2.47
N THR A 30 7.70 -13.33 2.91
CA THR A 30 6.63 -14.34 3.05
C THR A 30 5.59 -14.29 1.94
N LEU A 31 5.66 -13.33 1.00
CA LEU A 31 4.65 -12.98 -0.03
C LEU A 31 3.22 -12.71 0.49
N LYS A 32 2.88 -13.07 1.72
CA LYS A 32 1.56 -12.94 2.34
C LYS A 32 1.07 -11.49 2.31
N ASP A 33 1.93 -10.55 2.69
CA ASP A 33 1.57 -9.14 2.74
C ASP A 33 1.43 -8.53 1.35
N ALA A 34 2.33 -8.89 0.42
CA ALA A 34 2.23 -8.46 -0.97
C ALA A 34 0.96 -8.98 -1.64
N ARG A 35 0.60 -10.25 -1.39
CA ARG A 35 -0.63 -10.86 -1.89
C ARG A 35 -1.86 -10.16 -1.32
N LEU A 36 -1.89 -9.89 -0.02
CA LEU A 36 -3.01 -9.15 0.59
C LEU A 36 -3.16 -7.75 -0.02
N VAL A 37 -2.06 -7.03 -0.22
CA VAL A 37 -2.09 -5.71 -0.88
C VAL A 37 -2.64 -5.82 -2.30
N PHE A 38 -2.24 -6.84 -3.06
CA PHE A 38 -2.78 -7.06 -4.40
C PHE A 38 -4.29 -7.32 -4.36
N GLU A 39 -4.73 -8.32 -3.61
CA GLU A 39 -6.13 -8.76 -3.55
C GLU A 39 -7.06 -7.66 -3.00
N GLU A 40 -6.68 -7.00 -1.90
CA GLU A 40 -7.52 -5.96 -1.31
C GLU A 40 -7.44 -4.65 -2.09
N THR A 41 -6.24 -4.17 -2.42
CA THR A 41 -6.09 -2.81 -2.95
C THR A 41 -6.20 -2.73 -4.46
N ILE A 42 -5.63 -3.68 -5.20
CA ILE A 42 -5.64 -3.64 -6.66
C ILE A 42 -6.92 -4.27 -7.20
N GLU A 43 -7.31 -5.45 -6.70
CA GLU A 43 -8.49 -6.14 -7.22
C GLU A 43 -9.81 -5.59 -6.64
N ARG A 44 -9.86 -5.33 -5.33
CA ARG A 44 -11.11 -4.89 -4.65
C ARG A 44 -11.21 -3.38 -4.44
N GLY A 45 -10.12 -2.63 -4.58
CA GLY A 45 -10.09 -1.18 -4.31
C GLY A 45 -10.10 -0.81 -2.81
N ASN A 46 -9.90 -1.77 -1.92
CA ASN A 46 -9.87 -1.57 -0.46
C ASN A 46 -8.48 -1.18 0.05
N VAL A 47 -8.45 -0.29 1.05
CA VAL A 47 -7.20 0.10 1.71
C VAL A 47 -6.88 -0.85 2.87
N VAL A 48 -5.68 -1.42 2.87
CA VAL A 48 -5.18 -2.26 3.96
C VAL A 48 -4.64 -1.38 5.09
N GLY A 49 -5.51 -1.01 6.04
CA GLY A 49 -5.23 -0.01 7.07
C GLY A 49 -3.95 -0.22 7.89
N ARG A 50 -3.58 -1.48 8.20
CA ARG A 50 -2.36 -1.78 8.97
C ARG A 50 -1.06 -1.35 8.27
N PHE A 51 -1.08 -1.27 6.95
CA PHE A 51 0.07 -0.85 6.14
C PHE A 51 0.01 0.61 5.73
N LEU A 52 -1.16 1.26 5.84
CA LEU A 52 -1.39 2.62 5.37
C LEU A 52 -0.42 3.61 6.01
N ARG A 53 0.22 4.39 5.15
CA ARG A 53 1.05 5.54 5.52
C ARG A 53 0.50 6.87 5.04
N GLY A 54 -0.36 6.82 4.04
CA GLY A 54 -1.01 7.97 3.44
C GLY A 54 -1.47 7.64 2.03
N GLY A 55 -2.02 8.64 1.36
CA GLY A 55 -2.42 8.54 -0.02
C GLY A 55 -2.90 9.87 -0.56
N MET A 56 -3.28 9.86 -1.84
CA MET A 56 -3.87 10.99 -2.55
C MET A 56 -5.20 10.56 -3.16
N ASN A 57 -6.17 11.48 -3.19
CA ASN A 57 -7.49 11.27 -3.78
C ASN A 57 -8.17 9.95 -3.34
N LEU A 58 -7.97 9.56 -2.07
CA LEU A 58 -8.66 8.41 -1.48
C LEU A 58 -10.07 8.86 -1.07
N VAL A 59 -11.08 8.20 -1.63
CA VAL A 59 -12.50 8.44 -1.34
C VAL A 59 -13.07 7.30 -0.51
N ARG A 60 -14.11 7.59 0.27
CA ARG A 60 -14.82 6.63 1.10
C ARG A 60 -16.00 6.02 0.35
#